data_AF-A0A354EZQ9-F1
#
_entry.id   AF-A0A354EZQ9-F1
#
_cell.length_a   1.000
_cell.length_b   1.000
_cell.length_c   1.000
_cell.angle_alpha   90.00
_cell.angle_beta   90.00
_cell.angle_gamma   90.00
#
_symmetry.space_group_name_H-M   'P 1'
#
loop_
_entity.id
_entity.type
_entity.pdbx_description
1 polymer ?
#
loop_
_entity_poly.entity_id
_entity_poly.type
_entity_poly.pdbx_seq_one_letter_code
_entity_poly.pdbx_strand_id
1 'polypeptide(L)'
;MNLSLEQPALIAYVAKQLDFFYPDGHDVMRHLSHIMPMVIKRMDHCFSHIHKKYYVEHGHASFHHLNSDHYAMFLYLLSNEAWRQGFTPLAEKAFLLNKALHGLDAFYSIALPDVFLLVHPVGTVLGNATYSDFFVVYQNVTVGSDVGGVYPCFGQSCVLYSKSSVIG
;
A
#
# COMPACT_ATOMS: atom_id res chain seq x y z
N MET A 1 7.37 1.29 15.39
CA MET A 1 7.94 0.30 14.44
C MET A 1 9.45 0.42 14.30
N ASN A 2 10.13 -0.71 14.12
CA ASN A 2 11.52 -0.80 13.67
C ASN A 2 11.60 -0.64 12.14
N LEU A 3 12.44 0.28 11.66
CA LEU A 3 12.63 0.51 10.23
C LEU A 3 14.02 0.05 9.81
N SER A 4 14.11 -0.76 8.74
CA SER A 4 15.41 -1.10 8.11
C SER A 4 16.18 0.11 7.54
N LEU A 5 15.50 1.24 7.34
CA LEU A 5 16.07 2.54 7.03
C LEU A 5 15.37 3.58 7.90
N GLU A 6 16.15 4.39 8.62
CA GLU A 6 15.61 5.53 9.37
C GLU A 6 14.84 6.48 8.47
N GLN A 7 13.85 7.17 9.03
CA GLN A 7 12.89 7.97 8.27
C GLN A 7 13.54 8.93 7.25
N PRO A 8 14.60 9.71 7.55
CA PRO A 8 15.25 10.57 6.55
C PRO A 8 15.86 9.79 5.38
N ALA A 9 16.45 8.61 5.67
CA ALA A 9 17.05 7.76 4.65
C ALA A 9 15.97 7.08 3.78
N LEU A 10 14.85 6.66 4.38
CA LEU A 10 13.71 6.11 3.65
C LEU A 10 13.08 7.15 2.71
N ILE A 11 12.92 8.39 3.17
CA ILE A 11 12.44 9.50 2.33
C ILE A 11 13.37 9.69 1.12
N ALA A 12 14.68 9.80 1.36
CA ALA A 12 15.65 9.98 0.28
C ALA A 12 15.70 8.79 -0.68
N TYR A 13 15.50 7.57 -0.17
CA TYR A 13 15.43 6.34 -0.96
C TYR A 13 14.24 6.37 -1.93
N VAL A 14 13.04 6.66 -1.43
CA VAL A 14 11.82 6.70 -2.23
C VAL A 14 11.85 7.86 -3.22
N ALA A 15 12.30 9.05 -2.80
CA ALA A 15 12.43 10.21 -3.69
C ALA A 15 13.30 9.88 -4.91
N LYS A 16 14.46 9.25 -4.69
CA LYS A 16 15.35 8.80 -5.79
C LYS A 16 14.68 7.80 -6.73
N GLN A 17 13.87 6.88 -6.21
CA GLN A 17 13.11 5.95 -7.06
C GLN A 17 12.07 6.69 -7.89
N LEU A 18 11.29 7.57 -7.28
CA LEU A 18 10.25 8.33 -7.98
C LEU A 18 10.85 9.24 -9.04
N ASP A 19 11.95 9.93 -8.76
CA ASP A 19 12.64 10.81 -9.72
C ASP A 19 13.28 10.01 -10.87
N PHE A 20 13.78 8.80 -10.58
CA PHE A 20 14.35 7.93 -11.61
C PHE A 20 13.27 7.42 -12.58
N PHE A 21 12.12 6.97 -12.06
CA PHE A 21 11.02 6.47 -12.90
C PHE A 21 10.24 7.60 -13.59
N TYR A 22 10.16 8.79 -12.98
CA TYR A 22 9.32 9.91 -13.43
C TYR A 22 10.07 11.26 -13.37
N PRO A 23 11.04 11.50 -14.27
CA PRO A 23 11.89 12.71 -14.29
C PRO A 23 11.16 13.92 -14.91
N ASP A 24 10.07 14.34 -14.29
CA ASP A 24 9.15 15.38 -14.79
C ASP A 24 9.26 16.74 -14.06
N GLY A 25 10.18 16.86 -13.09
CA GLY A 25 10.47 18.09 -12.37
C GLY A 25 9.52 18.42 -11.20
N HIS A 26 8.58 17.55 -10.85
CA HIS A 26 7.75 17.75 -9.66
C HIS A 26 8.57 17.60 -8.36
N ASP A 27 8.37 18.50 -7.40
CA ASP A 27 9.00 18.46 -6.07
C ASP A 27 8.42 17.33 -5.20
N VAL A 28 8.88 16.10 -5.44
CA VAL A 28 8.48 14.92 -4.65
C VAL A 28 9.03 14.96 -3.24
N MET A 29 10.25 15.49 -3.05
CA MET A 29 10.96 15.46 -1.77
C MET A 29 10.22 16.23 -0.69
N ARG A 30 9.72 17.42 -1.01
CA ARG A 30 8.95 18.25 -0.07
C ARG A 30 7.66 17.57 0.37
N HIS A 31 6.85 17.10 -0.58
CA HIS A 31 5.57 16.46 -0.28
C HIS A 31 5.76 15.13 0.46
N LEU A 32 6.75 14.34 0.05
CA LEU A 32 7.10 13.09 0.71
C LEU A 32 7.53 13.31 2.16
N SER A 33 8.38 14.31 2.41
CA SER A 33 8.80 14.67 3.76
C SER A 33 7.63 15.11 4.65
N HIS A 34 6.66 15.81 4.09
CA HIS A 34 5.45 16.25 4.80
C HIS A 34 4.57 15.07 5.24
N ILE A 35 4.32 14.09 4.37
CA ILE A 35 3.38 12.98 4.67
C ILE A 35 4.01 11.80 5.39
N MET A 36 5.34 11.63 5.31
CA MET A 36 6.03 10.43 5.81
C MET A 36 5.72 10.08 7.29
N PRO A 37 5.63 11.05 8.24
CA PRO A 37 5.26 10.74 9.62
C PRO A 37 3.89 10.04 9.71
N MET A 38 2.91 10.46 8.91
CA MET A 38 1.58 9.85 8.91
C MET A 38 1.60 8.47 8.25
N VAL A 39 2.33 8.31 7.13
CA VAL A 39 2.51 7.02 6.46
C VAL A 39 3.11 5.99 7.42
N ILE A 40 4.18 6.34 8.13
CA ILE A 40 4.82 5.47 9.12
C ILE A 40 3.86 5.13 10.26
N LYS A 41 3.10 6.11 10.77
CA LYS A 41 2.10 5.88 11.82
C LYS A 41 1.02 4.88 11.39
N ARG A 42 0.47 5.03 10.17
CA ARG A 42 -0.52 4.10 9.60
C ARG A 42 0.07 2.70 9.40
N MET A 43 1.30 2.63 8.92
CA MET A 43 2.02 1.37 8.74
C MET A 43 2.29 0.68 10.09
N ASP A 44 2.65 1.43 11.14
CA ASP A 44 2.88 0.91 12.51
C ASP A 44 1.61 0.33 13.09
N HIS A 45 0.50 1.05 12.97
CA HIS A 45 -0.81 0.55 13.39
C HIS A 45 -1.21 -0.72 12.62
N CYS A 46 -1.04 -0.76 11.30
CA CYS A 46 -1.38 -1.94 10.51
C CYS A 46 -0.50 -3.13 10.91
N PHE A 47 0.82 -2.94 10.98
CA PHE A 47 1.79 -4.03 11.19
C PHE A 47 1.76 -4.54 12.64
N SER A 48 1.38 -3.72 13.63
CA SER A 48 1.24 -4.18 15.02
C SER A 48 0.15 -5.24 15.20
N HIS A 49 -0.79 -5.33 14.25
CA HIS A 49 -1.86 -6.33 14.24
C HIS A 49 -1.53 -7.57 13.39
N ILE A 50 -0.33 -7.65 12.79
CA ILE A 50 0.08 -8.77 11.93
C ILE A 50 1.06 -9.69 12.69
N HIS A 51 0.55 -10.79 13.22
CA HIS A 51 1.34 -11.79 13.96
C HIS A 51 2.06 -12.79 13.03
N LYS A 52 2.88 -12.29 12.10
CA LYS A 52 3.72 -13.11 11.20
C LYS A 52 5.21 -12.84 11.45
N LYS A 53 6.05 -13.87 11.26
CA LYS A 53 7.51 -13.84 11.51
C LYS A 53 8.23 -12.62 10.93
N TYR A 54 7.79 -12.12 9.78
CA TYR A 54 8.46 -11.03 9.08
C TYR A 54 7.95 -9.64 9.48
N TYR A 55 6.81 -9.54 10.16
CA TYR A 55 6.19 -8.27 10.54
C TYR A 55 6.51 -7.86 11.98
N VAL A 56 7.12 -8.74 12.77
CA VAL A 56 7.43 -8.52 14.18
C VAL A 56 8.91 -8.83 14.45
N GLU A 57 9.59 -7.89 15.09
CA GLU A 57 10.98 -8.00 15.50
C GLU A 57 11.10 -7.49 16.95
N HIS A 58 11.63 -8.33 17.84
CA HIS A 58 11.75 -8.02 19.27
C HIS A 58 10.44 -7.54 19.93
N GLY A 59 9.29 -8.05 19.48
CA GLY A 59 7.97 -7.67 20.02
C GLY A 59 7.40 -6.37 19.46
N HIS A 60 8.08 -5.72 18.51
CA HIS A 60 7.61 -4.51 17.84
C HIS A 60 7.33 -4.78 16.36
N ALA A 61 6.38 -4.04 15.77
CA ALA A 61 6.19 -4.03 14.32
C ALA A 61 7.51 -3.69 13.61
N SER A 62 7.84 -4.38 12.51
CA SER A 62 9.07 -4.18 11.75
C SER A 62 8.78 -4.01 10.26
N PHE A 63 9.45 -3.05 9.64
CA PHE A 63 9.41 -2.79 8.21
C PHE A 63 10.80 -2.91 7.60
N HIS A 64 10.86 -3.66 6.51
CA HIS A 64 12.09 -3.88 5.76
C HIS A 64 11.90 -3.42 4.32
N HIS A 65 12.61 -2.38 3.89
CA HIS A 65 12.44 -1.75 2.57
C HIS A 65 12.72 -2.69 1.40
N LEU A 66 13.50 -3.75 1.61
CA LEU A 66 13.76 -4.81 0.60
C LEU A 66 12.84 -6.04 0.73
N ASN A 67 11.87 -6.03 1.64
CA ASN A 67 10.83 -7.06 1.66
C ASN A 67 9.70 -6.63 0.72
N SER A 68 9.41 -7.43 -0.31
CA SER A 68 8.44 -7.09 -1.35
C SER A 68 7.03 -6.82 -0.81
N ASP A 69 6.54 -7.63 0.11
CA ASP A 69 5.18 -7.48 0.65
C ASP A 69 5.09 -6.21 1.52
N HIS A 70 6.12 -5.97 2.34
CA HIS A 70 6.20 -4.75 3.14
C HIS A 70 6.24 -3.50 2.25
N TYR A 71 7.06 -3.54 1.20
CA TYR A 71 7.26 -2.39 0.31
C TYR A 71 6.00 -2.11 -0.51
N ALA A 72 5.29 -3.14 -0.97
CA ALA A 72 4.00 -2.98 -1.63
C ALA A 72 2.95 -2.32 -0.70
N MET A 73 2.87 -2.75 0.56
CA MET A 73 1.97 -2.12 1.54
C MET A 73 2.35 -0.67 1.83
N PHE A 74 3.65 -0.41 2.00
CA PHE A 74 4.18 0.94 2.23
C PHE A 74 3.87 1.89 1.08
N LEU A 75 4.11 1.48 -0.18
CA LEU A 75 3.84 2.31 -1.35
C LEU A 75 2.35 2.56 -1.55
N TYR A 76 1.47 1.61 -1.21
CA TYR A 76 0.02 1.84 -1.19
C TYR A 76 -0.35 2.87 -0.11
N LEU A 77 0.14 2.72 1.13
CA LEU A 77 -0.15 3.68 2.21
C LEU A 77 0.36 5.08 1.86
N LEU A 78 1.54 5.18 1.25
CA LEU A 78 2.12 6.44 0.78
C LEU A 78 1.26 7.06 -0.31
N SER A 79 0.88 6.32 -1.35
CA SER A 79 0.07 6.86 -2.45
C SER A 79 -1.31 7.29 -1.95
N ASN A 80 -1.92 6.51 -1.06
CA ASN A 80 -3.21 6.81 -0.45
C ASN A 80 -3.14 8.04 0.49
N GLU A 81 -2.09 8.18 1.28
CA GLU A 81 -1.90 9.36 2.12
C GLU A 81 -1.63 10.62 1.28
N ALA A 82 -0.81 10.52 0.23
CA ALA A 82 -0.59 11.62 -0.70
C ALA A 82 -1.90 12.10 -1.34
N TRP A 83 -2.77 11.16 -1.74
CA TRP A 83 -4.11 11.47 -2.23
C TRP A 83 -4.98 12.20 -1.19
N ARG A 84 -5.02 11.70 0.05
CA ARG A 84 -5.78 12.32 1.15
C ARG A 84 -5.33 13.76 1.46
N GLN A 85 -4.05 14.07 1.25
CA GLN A 85 -3.48 15.40 1.47
C GLN A 85 -3.54 16.30 0.22
N GLY A 86 -4.09 15.83 -0.90
CA GLY A 86 -4.19 16.60 -2.14
C GLY A 86 -2.90 16.68 -2.96
N PHE A 87 -1.88 15.86 -2.66
CA PHE A 87 -0.63 15.78 -3.42
C PHE A 87 -0.75 14.78 -4.57
N THR A 88 -1.66 15.03 -5.52
CA THR A 88 -1.99 14.11 -6.62
C THR A 88 -0.77 13.61 -7.41
N PRO A 89 0.21 14.44 -7.82
CA PRO A 89 1.38 13.94 -8.54
C PRO A 89 2.21 12.92 -7.74
N LEU A 90 2.30 13.09 -6.41
CA LEU A 90 2.99 12.13 -5.56
C LEU A 90 2.19 10.82 -5.44
N ALA A 91 0.86 10.92 -5.32
CA ALA A 91 -0.03 9.76 -5.25
C ALA A 91 0.06 8.90 -6.53
N GLU A 92 -0.01 9.54 -7.70
CA GLU A 92 0.10 8.89 -9.01
C GLU A 92 1.44 8.19 -9.17
N LYS A 93 2.56 8.89 -8.90
CA LYS A 93 3.90 8.31 -9.03
C LYS A 93 4.11 7.13 -8.08
N ALA A 94 3.66 7.23 -6.82
CA ALA A 94 3.81 6.15 -5.86
C ALA A 94 2.93 4.93 -6.20
N PHE A 95 1.71 5.15 -6.69
CA PHE A 95 0.85 4.09 -7.22
C PHE A 95 1.49 3.39 -8.41
N LEU A 96 1.98 4.15 -9.40
CA LEU A 96 2.63 3.60 -10.59
C LEU A 96 3.92 2.86 -10.23
N LEU A 97 4.70 3.36 -9.26
CA LEU A 97 5.89 2.67 -8.75
C LEU A 97 5.51 1.33 -8.12
N ASN A 98 4.45 1.28 -7.30
CA ASN A 98 3.98 0.04 -6.69
C ASN A 98 3.54 -0.97 -7.76
N LYS A 99 2.79 -0.51 -8.76
CA LYS A 99 2.36 -1.33 -9.89
C LYS A 99 3.55 -1.86 -10.71
N ALA A 100 4.58 -1.05 -10.93
CA ALA A 100 5.78 -1.44 -11.66
C ALA A 100 6.64 -2.46 -10.90
N LEU A 101 6.82 -2.28 -9.58
CA LEU A 101 7.70 -3.14 -8.77
C LEU A 101 7.01 -4.42 -8.27
N HIS A 102 5.72 -4.35 -7.96
CA HIS A 102 5.00 -5.44 -7.26
C HIS A 102 3.80 -5.97 -8.04
N GLY A 103 3.45 -5.38 -9.18
CA GLY A 103 2.30 -5.82 -9.98
C GLY A 103 0.96 -5.67 -9.26
N LEU A 104 0.89 -4.82 -8.22
CA LEU A 104 -0.33 -4.50 -7.49
C LEU A 104 -1.04 -3.34 -8.15
N ASP A 105 -2.32 -3.52 -8.48
CA ASP A 105 -3.22 -2.45 -8.88
C ASP A 105 -4.23 -2.18 -7.75
N ALA A 106 -3.81 -1.34 -6.81
CA ALA A 106 -4.67 -0.78 -5.78
C ALA A 106 -4.62 0.74 -5.90
N PHE A 107 -5.56 1.30 -6.66
CA PHE A 107 -5.59 2.73 -6.96
C PHE A 107 -5.58 3.57 -5.68
N TYR A 108 -4.84 4.67 -5.69
CA TYR A 108 -4.54 5.44 -4.47
C TYR A 108 -5.78 6.00 -3.76
N SER A 109 -6.92 6.14 -4.44
CA SER A 109 -8.17 6.59 -3.82
C SER A 109 -8.96 5.47 -3.15
N ILE A 110 -8.63 4.20 -3.41
CA ILE A 110 -9.29 3.04 -2.78
C ILE A 110 -8.99 3.09 -1.28
N ALA A 111 -10.04 3.01 -0.48
CA ALA A 111 -9.96 2.99 0.98
C ALA A 111 -9.81 1.54 1.49
N LEU A 112 -8.58 1.02 1.46
CA LEU A 112 -8.26 -0.16 2.28
C LEU A 112 -8.36 0.23 3.76
N PRO A 113 -8.72 -0.75 4.63
CA PRO A 113 -8.95 -0.49 6.04
C PRO A 113 -7.64 -0.19 6.79
N ASP A 114 -7.73 0.17 8.06
CA ASP A 114 -6.55 0.51 8.88
C ASP A 114 -5.69 -0.72 9.18
N VAL A 115 -6.28 -1.92 9.17
CA VAL A 115 -5.59 -3.20 9.26
C VAL A 115 -5.88 -4.06 8.04
N PHE A 116 -4.87 -4.27 7.20
CA PHE A 116 -4.93 -5.16 6.05
C PHE A 116 -3.61 -5.92 5.89
N LEU A 117 -3.59 -6.96 5.04
CA LEU A 117 -2.38 -7.67 4.70
C LEU A 117 -2.36 -8.05 3.22
N LEU A 118 -1.28 -7.68 2.55
CA LEU A 118 -0.95 -8.16 1.21
C LEU A 118 0.01 -9.35 1.35
N VAL A 119 -0.34 -10.49 0.74
CA VAL A 119 0.52 -11.68 0.73
C VAL A 119 0.90 -11.99 -0.71
N HIS A 120 2.15 -11.69 -1.08
CA HIS A 120 2.63 -11.83 -2.45
C HIS A 120 1.70 -11.19 -3.49
N PRO A 121 1.39 -9.88 -3.44
CA PRO A 121 0.26 -9.26 -4.16
C PRO A 121 0.38 -9.18 -5.70
N VAL A 122 1.29 -9.95 -6.32
CA VAL A 122 1.55 -9.88 -7.76
C VAL A 122 0.29 -10.20 -8.58
N GLY A 123 -0.04 -9.29 -9.49
CA GLY A 123 -1.20 -9.42 -10.37
C GLY A 123 -2.55 -9.22 -9.69
N THR A 124 -2.57 -8.71 -8.46
CA THR A 124 -3.81 -8.39 -7.75
C THR A 124 -4.33 -7.02 -8.17
N VAL A 125 -5.63 -6.96 -8.48
CA VAL A 125 -6.38 -5.76 -8.84
C VAL A 125 -7.51 -5.56 -7.83
N LEU A 126 -7.47 -4.46 -7.10
CA LEU A 126 -8.49 -4.06 -6.13
C LEU A 126 -9.30 -2.91 -6.73
N GLY A 127 -10.62 -3.06 -6.74
CA GLY A 127 -11.56 -2.03 -7.19
C GLY A 127 -12.08 -1.17 -6.03
N ASN A 128 -12.96 -0.22 -6.36
CA ASN A 128 -13.58 0.71 -5.41
C ASN A 128 -14.71 0.05 -4.56
N ALA A 129 -14.42 -1.13 -4.04
CA ALA A 129 -15.25 -1.88 -3.12
C ALA A 129 -15.14 -1.33 -1.69
N THR A 130 -16.00 -1.83 -0.80
CA THR A 130 -15.88 -1.58 0.65
C THR A 130 -15.06 -2.69 1.30
N TYR A 131 -14.04 -2.33 2.08
CA TYR A 131 -13.17 -3.25 2.76
C TYR A 131 -13.16 -2.94 4.27
N SER A 132 -13.41 -3.94 5.12
CA SER A 132 -13.35 -3.79 6.58
C SER A 132 -12.04 -4.34 7.15
N ASP A 133 -11.69 -3.95 8.38
CA ASP A 133 -10.46 -4.37 9.05
C ASP A 133 -10.20 -5.89 9.03
N PHE A 134 -8.91 -6.21 9.04
CA PHE A 134 -8.37 -7.55 8.90
C PHE A 134 -8.59 -8.16 7.51
N PHE A 135 -8.70 -7.32 6.48
CA PHE A 135 -8.74 -7.76 5.09
C PHE A 135 -7.38 -8.34 4.66
N VAL A 136 -7.38 -9.55 4.11
CA VAL A 136 -6.18 -10.21 3.60
C VAL A 136 -6.36 -10.58 2.14
N VAL A 137 -5.37 -10.26 1.31
CA VAL A 137 -5.42 -10.58 -0.12
C VAL A 137 -4.10 -11.16 -0.62
N TYR A 138 -4.21 -12.23 -1.40
CA TYR A 138 -3.10 -12.95 -2.02
C TYR A 138 -2.88 -12.51 -3.48
N GLN A 139 -1.92 -13.13 -4.19
CA GLN A 139 -1.65 -12.90 -5.61
C GLN A 139 -2.86 -13.13 -6.52
N ASN A 140 -2.86 -12.46 -7.66
CA ASN A 140 -3.82 -12.65 -8.77
C ASN A 140 -5.30 -12.54 -8.35
N VAL A 141 -5.61 -11.78 -7.30
CA VAL A 141 -6.99 -11.53 -6.91
C VAL A 141 -7.57 -10.39 -7.73
N THR A 142 -8.84 -10.53 -8.13
CA THR A 142 -9.59 -9.45 -8.76
C THR A 142 -10.79 -9.07 -7.90
N VAL A 143 -10.87 -7.80 -7.52
CA VAL A 143 -12.09 -7.16 -7.01
C VAL A 143 -12.49 -6.10 -8.02
N GLY A 144 -13.68 -6.21 -8.60
CA GLY A 144 -14.11 -5.32 -9.68
C GLY A 144 -15.60 -5.07 -9.66
N SER A 145 -16.06 -4.14 -10.49
CA SER A 145 -17.49 -3.89 -10.64
C SER A 145 -18.12 -4.78 -11.70
N ASP A 146 -19.43 -4.98 -11.59
CA ASP A 146 -20.23 -5.44 -12.71
C ASP A 146 -20.40 -4.33 -13.78
N VAL A 147 -21.19 -4.62 -14.82
CA VAL A 147 -21.50 -3.66 -15.90
C VAL A 147 -22.29 -2.44 -15.42
N GLY A 148 -22.96 -2.53 -14.28
CA GLY A 148 -23.70 -1.46 -13.63
C GLY A 148 -22.84 -0.59 -12.71
N GLY A 149 -21.56 -0.92 -12.53
CA GLY A 149 -20.67 -0.21 -11.61
C GLY A 149 -20.89 -0.60 -10.14
N VAL A 150 -21.56 -1.73 -9.87
CA VAL A 150 -21.76 -2.26 -8.52
C VAL A 150 -20.50 -2.98 -8.07
N TYR A 151 -20.00 -2.67 -6.87
CA TYR A 151 -18.80 -3.27 -6.28
C TYR A 151 -19.13 -4.10 -5.03
N PRO A 152 -18.27 -5.08 -4.68
CA PRO A 152 -18.47 -5.91 -3.51
C PRO A 152 -18.37 -5.12 -2.19
N CYS A 153 -18.93 -5.68 -1.13
CA CYS A 153 -18.73 -5.23 0.24
C CYS A 153 -18.15 -6.36 1.09
N PHE A 154 -16.94 -6.18 1.61
CA PHE A 154 -16.27 -7.16 2.46
C PHE A 154 -16.40 -6.77 3.94
N GLY A 155 -16.93 -7.70 4.74
CA GLY A 155 -16.95 -7.60 6.19
C GLY A 155 -15.58 -7.82 6.82
N GLN A 156 -15.50 -7.72 8.15
CA GLN A 156 -14.26 -7.89 8.90
C GLN A 156 -13.66 -9.29 8.71
N SER A 157 -12.33 -9.38 8.75
CA SER A 157 -11.57 -10.65 8.65
C SER A 157 -11.81 -11.44 7.37
N CYS A 158 -12.10 -10.76 6.26
CA CYS A 158 -12.23 -11.40 4.95
C CYS A 158 -10.85 -11.74 4.37
N VAL A 159 -10.69 -12.96 3.86
CA VAL A 159 -9.46 -13.43 3.21
C VAL A 159 -9.77 -13.85 1.77
N LEU A 160 -9.16 -13.18 0.81
CA LEU A 160 -9.20 -13.55 -0.60
C LEU A 160 -7.91 -14.28 -0.97
N TYR A 161 -8.00 -15.59 -1.17
CA TYR A 161 -6.86 -16.41 -1.57
C TYR A 161 -6.53 -16.24 -3.05
N SER A 162 -5.38 -16.80 -3.45
CA SER A 162 -4.83 -16.61 -4.78
C SER A 162 -5.84 -16.93 -5.88
N LYS A 163 -5.93 -16.07 -6.89
CA LYS A 163 -6.81 -16.23 -8.06
C LYS A 163 -8.31 -16.12 -7.79
N SER A 164 -8.73 -15.68 -6.61
CA SER A 164 -10.14 -15.32 -6.37
C SER A 164 -10.55 -14.13 -7.23
N SER A 165 -11.76 -14.18 -7.78
CA SER A 165 -12.39 -13.06 -8.48
C SER A 165 -13.75 -12.78 -7.84
N VAL A 166 -13.98 -11.55 -7.40
CA VAL A 166 -15.23 -11.10 -6.78
C VAL A 166 -15.71 -9.86 -7.51
N ILE A 167 -16.83 -9.98 -8.23
CA ILE A 167 -17.35 -8.98 -9.17
C ILE A 167 -18.84 -8.76 -8.87
N GLY A 168 -19.29 -7.50 -8.87
CA GLY A 168 -20.67 -7.11 -8.58
C GLY A 168 -20.94 -6.97 -7.09
#